data_AF-A0A7V9PRU1-F1
#
_entry.id   AF-A0A7V9PRU1-F1
#
_cell.length_a   1.000
_cell.length_b   1.000
_cell.length_c   1.000
_cell.angle_alpha   90.00
_cell.angle_beta   90.00
_cell.angle_gamma   90.00
#
_symmetry.space_group_name_H-M   'P 1'
#
loop_
_entity.id
_entity.type
_entity.pdbx_description
1 polymer ?
#
loop_
_entity_poly.entity_id
_entity_poly.type
_entity_poly.pdbx_seq_one_letter_code
_entity_poly.pdbx_strand_id
1 'polypeptide(L)'
;MNPDQPGQPSPGIALPERVRLSVLRQAAAVLGGLTADEVPPPLRPAARFAPAKRVQRAGAALAATIEADAAFRAKVAQAAEAEAGPLADALRQGAVPPAADPVQVGVLAFLLRPAGWGEVIEGVRSQLSAQADQTRSAEADRQRQRLEAQVEQARQDRRAQAQLARTELAEARSELDAARRQVRELTVRLRTAEEAAETARGELAQLRRQASR
;
A
#
# COMPACT_ATOMS: atom_id res chain seq x y z
N MET A 1 -47.49 37.73 12.77
CA MET A 1 -46.80 38.35 11.62
C MET A 1 -46.02 39.55 12.13
N ASN A 2 -44.74 39.36 12.42
CA ASN A 2 -43.71 40.31 12.05
C ASN A 2 -42.43 39.48 11.75
N PRO A 3 -41.95 39.49 10.50
CA PRO A 3 -40.86 38.64 10.02
C PRO A 3 -39.55 39.44 10.03
N ASP A 4 -38.53 38.97 10.73
CA ASP A 4 -37.11 39.09 10.34
C ASP A 4 -36.27 38.57 11.51
N GLN A 5 -35.86 37.32 11.42
CA GLN A 5 -34.55 36.94 11.95
C GLN A 5 -33.68 36.66 10.73
N PRO A 6 -32.67 37.50 10.42
CA PRO A 6 -31.73 37.19 9.36
C PRO A 6 -31.09 35.85 9.69
N GLY A 7 -31.23 34.91 8.74
CA GLY A 7 -30.79 33.54 8.86
C GLY A 7 -29.36 33.49 9.42
N GLN A 8 -29.23 32.93 10.62
CA GLN A 8 -27.94 32.62 11.21
C GLN A 8 -27.12 31.85 10.16
N PRO A 9 -25.84 32.20 9.92
CA PRO A 9 -25.01 31.47 8.98
C PRO A 9 -24.91 30.02 9.47
N SER A 10 -25.54 29.08 8.75
CA SER A 10 -25.43 27.66 9.07
C SER A 10 -23.94 27.31 9.21
N PRO A 11 -23.50 26.74 10.34
CA PRO A 11 -22.10 26.34 10.50
C PRO A 11 -21.71 25.47 9.31
N GLY A 12 -20.66 25.89 8.61
CA GLY A 12 -20.28 25.34 7.31
C GLY A 12 -20.14 23.83 7.36
N ILE A 13 -21.04 23.11 6.67
CA ILE A 13 -20.98 21.66 6.57
C ILE A 13 -19.69 21.30 5.86
N ALA A 14 -18.72 20.77 6.61
CA ALA A 14 -17.39 20.47 6.10
C ALA A 14 -17.47 19.31 5.09
N LEU A 15 -17.24 19.59 3.81
CA LEU A 15 -17.30 18.57 2.76
C LEU A 15 -16.21 17.50 2.94
N PRO A 16 -16.51 16.20 2.69
CA PRO A 16 -15.47 15.19 2.54
C PRO A 16 -14.46 15.60 1.46
N GLU A 17 -13.17 15.32 1.69
CA GLU A 17 -12.08 15.80 0.83
C GLU A 17 -12.27 15.43 -0.65
N ARG A 18 -12.72 14.20 -0.92
CA ARG A 18 -13.00 13.72 -2.29
C ARG A 18 -14.11 14.52 -2.97
N VAL A 19 -15.16 14.87 -2.23
CA VAL A 19 -16.27 15.72 -2.72
C VAL A 19 -15.76 17.13 -2.97
N ARG A 20 -15.03 17.72 -2.02
CA ARG A 20 -14.44 19.05 -2.14
C ARG A 20 -13.58 19.19 -3.38
N LEU A 21 -12.67 18.24 -3.62
CA LEU A 21 -11.82 18.24 -4.81
C LEU A 21 -12.62 18.08 -6.12
N SER A 22 -13.69 17.27 -6.11
CA SER A 22 -14.56 17.10 -7.26
C SER A 22 -15.32 18.39 -7.59
N VAL A 23 -15.91 19.04 -6.58
CA VAL A 23 -16.56 20.37 -6.71
C VAL A 23 -15.58 21.40 -7.29
N LEU A 24 -14.35 21.46 -6.78
CA LEU A 24 -13.33 22.39 -7.28
C LEU A 24 -12.93 22.11 -8.74
N ARG A 25 -12.89 20.84 -9.14
CA ARG A 25 -12.62 20.45 -10.53
C ARG A 25 -13.74 20.88 -11.46
N GLN A 26 -14.99 20.67 -11.06
CA GLN A 26 -16.19 21.11 -11.79
C GLN A 26 -16.17 22.63 -11.96
N ALA A 27 -15.91 23.36 -10.88
CA ALA A 27 -15.84 24.81 -10.90
C ALA A 27 -14.68 25.34 -11.77
N ALA A 28 -13.52 24.69 -11.73
CA ALA A 28 -12.38 25.06 -12.58
C ALA A 28 -12.65 24.79 -14.08
N ALA A 29 -13.41 23.74 -14.40
CA ALA A 29 -13.84 23.43 -15.76
C ALA A 29 -14.83 24.49 -16.26
N VAL A 30 -15.87 24.80 -15.47
CA VAL A 30 -16.87 25.84 -15.79
C VAL A 30 -16.21 27.20 -15.93
N LEU A 31 -15.31 27.58 -15.01
CA LEU A 31 -14.55 28.83 -15.09
C LEU A 31 -13.75 28.95 -16.41
N GLY A 32 -13.29 27.83 -16.96
CA GLY A 32 -12.56 27.81 -18.23
C GLY A 32 -13.41 28.12 -19.47
N GLY A 33 -14.74 27.96 -19.37
CA GLY A 33 -15.68 28.24 -20.45
C GLY A 33 -16.42 29.57 -20.32
N LEU A 34 -16.21 30.33 -19.22
CA LEU A 34 -16.86 31.62 -19.02
C LEU A 34 -16.19 32.72 -19.84
N THR A 35 -16.98 33.65 -20.37
CA THR A 35 -16.47 34.88 -20.97
C THR A 35 -15.92 35.83 -19.90
N ALA A 36 -15.06 36.78 -20.27
CA ALA A 36 -14.38 37.66 -19.31
C ALA A 36 -15.34 38.45 -18.40
N ASP A 37 -16.52 38.79 -18.91
CA ASP A 37 -17.56 39.52 -18.18
C ASP A 37 -18.35 38.64 -17.20
N GLU A 38 -18.35 37.33 -17.42
CA GLU A 38 -19.04 36.35 -16.57
C GLU A 38 -18.15 35.78 -15.45
N VAL A 39 -16.84 36.04 -15.50
CA VAL A 39 -15.89 35.57 -14.49
C VAL A 39 -16.02 36.41 -13.21
N PRO A 40 -16.33 35.79 -12.06
CA PRO A 40 -16.37 36.50 -10.78
C PRO A 40 -15.05 37.24 -10.51
N PRO A 41 -15.07 38.49 -10.01
CA PRO A 41 -13.86 39.28 -9.79
C PRO A 41 -12.74 38.54 -9.02
N PRO A 42 -13.03 37.76 -7.95
CA PRO A 42 -12.01 36.99 -7.22
C PRO A 42 -11.34 35.88 -8.05
N LEU A 43 -11.98 35.41 -9.12
CA LEU A 43 -11.52 34.30 -9.96
C LEU A 43 -10.86 34.76 -11.27
N ARG A 44 -10.82 36.07 -11.57
CA ARG A 44 -10.14 36.59 -12.76
C ARG A 44 -8.67 36.16 -12.87
N PRO A 45 -7.87 36.15 -11.78
CA PRO A 45 -6.51 35.61 -11.83
C PRO A 45 -6.51 34.09 -12.11
N ALA A 46 -7.49 33.37 -11.55
CA ALA A 46 -7.62 31.93 -11.70
C ALA A 46 -7.94 31.51 -13.15
N ALA A 47 -8.77 32.28 -13.85
CA ALA A 47 -9.13 32.03 -15.25
C ALA A 47 -7.91 32.03 -16.20
N ARG A 48 -6.88 32.82 -15.88
CA ARG A 48 -5.63 32.93 -16.66
C ARG A 48 -4.71 31.71 -16.52
N PHE A 49 -4.87 30.90 -15.48
CA PHE A 49 -4.06 29.68 -15.34
C PHE A 49 -4.47 28.62 -16.35
N ALA A 50 -3.51 27.79 -16.75
CA ALA A 50 -3.78 26.60 -17.54
C ALA A 50 -4.79 25.68 -16.82
N PRO A 51 -5.72 25.00 -17.53
CA PRO A 51 -6.77 24.18 -16.92
C PRO A 51 -6.26 23.19 -15.86
N ALA A 52 -5.15 22.51 -16.15
CA ALA A 52 -4.53 21.53 -15.26
C ALA A 52 -4.00 22.13 -13.94
N LYS A 53 -3.77 23.44 -13.88
CA LYS A 53 -3.20 24.14 -12.71
C LYS A 53 -4.22 24.97 -11.93
N ARG A 54 -5.43 25.17 -12.44
CA ARG A 54 -6.44 26.03 -11.78
C ARG A 54 -6.82 25.54 -10.39
N VAL A 55 -7.10 24.26 -10.22
CA VAL A 55 -7.40 23.69 -8.88
C VAL A 55 -6.18 23.80 -7.95
N GLN A 56 -4.98 23.53 -8.46
CA GLN A 56 -3.74 23.58 -7.66
C GLN A 56 -3.38 25.00 -7.21
N ARG A 57 -3.53 26.00 -8.09
CA ARG A 57 -3.07 27.38 -7.87
C ARG A 57 -4.16 28.31 -7.35
N ALA A 58 -5.43 27.99 -7.59
CA ALA A 58 -6.56 28.83 -7.22
C ALA A 58 -7.64 28.07 -6.43
N GLY A 59 -7.34 26.89 -5.88
CA GLY A 59 -8.30 26.06 -5.14
C GLY A 59 -8.98 26.79 -3.98
N ALA A 60 -8.22 27.60 -3.22
CA ALA A 60 -8.79 28.39 -2.11
C ALA A 60 -9.77 29.47 -2.60
N ALA A 61 -9.40 30.21 -3.66
CA ALA A 61 -10.27 31.23 -4.25
C ALA A 61 -11.53 30.61 -4.87
N LEU A 62 -11.41 29.44 -5.52
CA LEU A 62 -12.53 28.67 -6.04
C LEU A 62 -13.48 28.22 -4.92
N ALA A 63 -12.94 27.65 -3.83
CA ALA A 63 -13.76 27.22 -2.69
C ALA A 63 -14.56 28.39 -2.10
N ALA A 64 -13.87 29.50 -1.79
CA ALA A 64 -14.49 30.69 -1.22
C ALA A 64 -15.56 31.29 -2.15
N THR A 65 -15.29 31.33 -3.46
CA THR A 65 -16.25 31.88 -4.44
C THR A 65 -17.47 30.99 -4.60
N ILE A 66 -17.33 29.65 -4.61
CA ILE A 66 -18.50 28.75 -4.71
C ILE A 66 -19.41 28.87 -3.48
N GLU A 67 -18.85 29.11 -2.30
CA GLU A 67 -19.63 29.32 -1.09
C GLU A 67 -20.33 30.68 -1.09
N ALA A 68 -19.62 31.75 -1.45
CA ALA A 68 -20.12 33.13 -1.35
C ALA A 68 -20.97 33.58 -2.55
N ASP A 69 -20.67 33.12 -3.77
CA ASP A 69 -21.32 33.55 -5.00
C ASP A 69 -22.35 32.52 -5.48
N ALA A 70 -23.63 32.82 -5.24
CA ALA A 70 -24.74 31.96 -5.64
C ALA A 70 -24.91 31.84 -7.15
N ALA A 71 -24.58 32.89 -7.93
CA ALA A 71 -24.71 32.88 -9.38
C ALA A 71 -23.63 31.99 -10.01
N PHE A 72 -22.39 32.10 -9.53
CA PHE A 72 -21.32 31.20 -9.95
C PHE A 72 -21.62 29.75 -9.56
N ARG A 73 -22.08 29.51 -8.32
CA ARG A 73 -22.49 28.17 -7.88
C ARG A 73 -23.62 27.61 -8.74
N ALA A 74 -24.61 28.40 -9.14
CA ALA A 74 -25.70 27.97 -10.01
C ALA A 74 -25.19 27.54 -11.41
N LYS A 75 -24.22 28.26 -12.00
CA LYS A 75 -23.57 27.85 -13.25
C LYS A 75 -22.82 26.52 -13.10
N VAL A 76 -22.11 26.33 -11.98
CA VAL A 76 -21.43 25.07 -11.67
C VAL A 76 -22.43 23.93 -11.45
N ALA A 77 -23.54 24.21 -10.79
CA ALA A 77 -24.64 23.27 -10.58
C ALA A 77 -25.24 22.82 -11.92
N GLN A 78 -25.55 23.75 -12.83
CA GLN A 78 -26.10 23.43 -14.15
C GLN A 78 -25.18 22.49 -14.95
N ALA A 79 -23.87 22.74 -14.92
CA ALA A 79 -22.90 21.87 -15.56
C ALA A 79 -22.85 20.47 -14.91
N ALA A 80 -22.94 20.40 -13.58
CA ALA A 80 -22.98 19.13 -12.85
C ALA A 80 -24.28 18.35 -13.12
N GLU A 81 -25.42 19.03 -13.26
CA GLU A 81 -26.70 18.40 -13.61
C GLU A 81 -26.68 17.81 -15.02
N ALA A 82 -26.13 18.54 -16.00
CA ALA A 82 -26.00 18.06 -17.36
C ALA A 82 -25.15 16.77 -17.44
N GLU A 83 -24.14 16.64 -16.58
CA GLU A 83 -23.29 15.45 -16.47
C GLU A 83 -23.96 14.32 -15.69
N ALA A 84 -24.74 14.64 -14.66
CA ALA A 84 -25.37 13.66 -13.76
C ALA A 84 -26.68 13.06 -14.28
N GLY A 85 -27.37 13.74 -15.20
CA GLY A 85 -28.62 13.27 -15.79
C GLY A 85 -29.69 12.94 -14.73
N PRO A 86 -30.31 11.74 -14.75
CA PRO A 86 -31.41 11.38 -13.84
C PRO A 86 -31.10 11.46 -12.35
N LEU A 87 -29.82 11.44 -11.96
CA LEU A 87 -29.41 11.53 -10.55
C LEU A 87 -29.73 12.90 -9.95
N ALA A 88 -29.61 13.97 -10.73
CA ALA A 88 -29.93 15.32 -10.27
C ALA A 88 -31.41 15.46 -9.92
N ASP A 89 -32.29 14.90 -10.75
CA ASP A 89 -33.74 14.92 -10.53
C ASP A 89 -34.14 14.12 -9.29
N ALA A 90 -33.54 12.94 -9.10
CA ALA A 90 -33.77 12.12 -7.91
C ALA A 90 -33.36 12.88 -6.64
N LEU A 91 -32.21 13.55 -6.64
CA LEU A 91 -31.73 14.33 -5.49
C LEU A 91 -32.62 15.54 -5.19
N ARG A 92 -33.17 16.21 -6.20
CA ARG A 92 -34.15 17.29 -6.00
C ARG A 92 -35.44 16.78 -5.35
N GLN A 93 -35.80 15.54 -5.59
CA GLN A 93 -36.93 14.86 -4.96
C GLN A 93 -36.59 14.26 -3.58
N GLY A 94 -35.36 14.45 -3.10
CA GLY A 94 -34.90 13.91 -1.81
C GLY A 94 -34.56 12.42 -1.84
N ALA A 95 -34.43 11.82 -3.03
CA ALA A 95 -34.08 10.42 -3.20
C ALA A 95 -32.61 10.26 -3.58
N VAL A 96 -31.90 9.37 -2.87
CA VAL A 96 -30.53 8.95 -3.21
C VAL A 96 -30.58 7.51 -3.70
N PRO A 97 -30.34 7.23 -5.00
CA PRO A 97 -30.30 5.86 -5.49
C PRO A 97 -29.20 5.05 -4.78
N PRO A 98 -29.45 3.78 -4.39
CA PRO A 98 -28.53 3.00 -3.57
C PRO A 98 -27.19 2.65 -4.26
N ALA A 99 -27.14 2.70 -5.59
CA ALA A 99 -25.94 2.44 -6.39
C ALA A 99 -25.28 3.70 -6.95
N ALA A 100 -25.73 4.90 -6.54
CA ALA A 100 -25.12 6.15 -6.98
C ALA A 100 -23.71 6.30 -6.39
N ASP A 101 -22.80 6.92 -7.16
CA ASP A 101 -21.47 7.28 -6.65
C ASP A 101 -21.61 8.30 -5.51
N PRO A 102 -21.16 7.99 -4.28
CA PRO A 102 -21.25 8.91 -3.15
C PRO A 102 -20.57 10.26 -3.42
N VAL A 103 -19.50 10.29 -4.22
CA VAL A 103 -18.82 11.54 -4.56
C VAL A 103 -19.71 12.42 -5.43
N GLN A 104 -20.31 11.86 -6.48
CA GLN A 104 -21.24 12.56 -7.36
C GLN A 104 -22.48 13.05 -6.61
N VAL A 105 -23.04 12.21 -5.72
CA VAL A 105 -24.15 12.59 -4.83
C VAL A 105 -23.77 13.77 -3.95
N GLY A 106 -22.58 13.75 -3.34
CA GLY A 106 -22.10 14.84 -2.50
C GLY A 106 -21.88 16.15 -3.27
N VAL A 107 -21.35 16.08 -4.49
CA VAL A 107 -21.17 17.25 -5.37
C VAL A 107 -22.52 17.89 -5.67
N LEU A 108 -23.50 17.10 -6.12
CA LEU A 108 -24.83 17.58 -6.46
C LEU A 108 -25.57 18.12 -5.23
N ALA A 109 -25.53 17.42 -4.10
CA ALA A 109 -26.14 17.88 -2.85
C ALA A 109 -25.57 19.25 -2.41
N PHE A 110 -24.25 19.45 -2.53
CA PHE A 110 -23.62 20.73 -2.18
C PHE A 110 -23.96 21.87 -3.14
N LEU A 111 -24.01 21.58 -4.44
CA LEU A 111 -24.26 22.59 -5.47
C LEU A 111 -25.75 22.98 -5.57
N LEU A 112 -26.65 21.99 -5.51
CA LEU A 112 -28.10 22.17 -5.64
C LEU A 112 -28.79 22.57 -4.34
N ARG A 113 -28.19 22.22 -3.18
CA ARG A 113 -28.73 22.44 -1.84
C ARG A 113 -30.23 22.13 -1.70
N PRO A 114 -30.70 20.92 -2.09
CA PRO A 114 -32.08 20.51 -1.82
C PRO A 114 -32.37 20.49 -0.31
N ALA A 115 -33.64 20.40 0.07
CA ALA A 115 -34.00 20.22 1.47
C ALA A 115 -33.29 18.97 2.03
N GLY A 116 -32.69 19.09 3.23
CA GLY A 116 -31.94 17.99 3.84
C GLY A 116 -30.55 17.73 3.25
N TRP A 117 -30.00 18.59 2.38
CA TRP A 117 -28.69 18.37 1.76
C TRP A 117 -27.56 18.09 2.76
N GLY A 118 -27.62 18.64 3.98
CA GLY A 118 -26.64 18.38 5.02
C GLY A 118 -26.61 16.92 5.49
N GLU A 119 -27.78 16.29 5.60
CA GLU A 119 -27.91 14.86 5.94
C GLU A 119 -27.37 13.99 4.82
N VAL A 120 -27.59 14.38 3.56
CA VAL A 120 -27.01 13.72 2.39
C VAL A 120 -25.48 13.77 2.43
N ILE A 121 -24.89 14.93 2.76
CA ILE A 121 -23.43 15.06 2.89
C ILE A 121 -22.88 14.19 4.01
N GLU A 122 -23.59 14.07 5.14
CA GLU A 122 -23.15 13.21 6.24
C GLU A 122 -23.27 11.72 5.89
N GLY A 123 -24.34 11.31 5.19
CA GLY A 123 -24.47 9.98 4.63
C GLY A 123 -23.32 9.64 3.66
N VAL A 124 -22.97 10.57 2.77
CA VAL A 124 -21.83 10.44 1.86
C VAL A 124 -20.51 10.33 2.63
N ARG A 125 -20.31 11.12 3.70
CA ARG A 125 -19.12 11.01 4.55
C ARG A 125 -19.00 9.61 5.15
N SER A 126 -20.08 9.11 5.73
CA SER A 126 -20.14 7.78 6.34
C SER A 126 -19.83 6.68 5.31
N GLN A 127 -20.44 6.75 4.13
CA GLN A 127 -20.18 5.82 3.03
C GLN A 127 -18.72 5.84 2.55
N LEU A 128 -18.15 7.02 2.32
CA LEU A 128 -16.75 7.16 1.89
C LEU A 128 -15.76 6.68 2.95
N SER A 129 -16.06 6.91 4.24
CA SER A 129 -15.27 6.38 5.35
C SER A 129 -15.31 4.85 5.37
N ALA A 130 -16.50 4.27 5.28
CA ALA A 130 -16.67 2.82 5.25
C ALA A 130 -15.95 2.16 4.06
N GLN A 131 -16.00 2.77 2.87
CA GLN A 131 -15.25 2.30 1.69
C GLN A 131 -13.73 2.37 1.90
N ALA A 132 -13.23 3.43 2.55
CA ALA A 132 -11.81 3.56 2.87
C ALA A 132 -11.38 2.51 3.90
N ASP A 133 -12.21 2.23 4.90
CA ASP A 133 -11.97 1.19 5.91
C ASP A 133 -11.93 -0.20 5.29
N GLN A 134 -12.89 -0.52 4.43
CA GLN A 134 -12.93 -1.79 3.69
C GLN A 134 -11.68 -1.97 2.82
N THR A 135 -11.25 -0.93 2.11
CA THR A 135 -10.03 -0.97 1.29
C THR A 135 -8.80 -1.23 2.15
N ARG A 136 -8.65 -0.49 3.25
CA ARG A 136 -7.54 -0.65 4.20
C ARG A 136 -7.52 -2.06 4.82
N SER A 137 -8.69 -2.59 5.19
CA SER A 137 -8.82 -3.95 5.73
C SER A 137 -8.41 -4.98 4.69
N ALA A 138 -8.88 -4.86 3.45
CA ALA A 138 -8.54 -5.79 2.37
C ALA A 138 -7.03 -5.78 2.05
N GLU A 139 -6.39 -4.61 2.08
CA GLU A 139 -4.94 -4.49 1.91
C GLU A 139 -4.18 -5.13 3.07
N ALA A 140 -4.61 -4.87 4.31
CA ALA A 140 -4.02 -5.49 5.50
C ALA A 140 -4.15 -7.02 5.48
N ASP A 141 -5.30 -7.56 5.06
CA ASP A 141 -5.52 -9.00 4.91
C ASP A 141 -4.61 -9.62 3.85
N ARG A 142 -4.46 -8.98 2.69
CA ARG A 142 -3.51 -9.43 1.65
C ARG A 142 -2.08 -9.43 2.16
N GLN A 143 -1.68 -8.40 2.91
CA GLN A 143 -0.35 -8.34 3.51
C GLN A 143 -0.15 -9.43 4.56
N ARG A 144 -1.16 -9.68 5.42
CA ARG A 144 -1.14 -10.75 6.41
C ARG A 144 -0.97 -12.12 5.75
N GLN A 145 -1.76 -12.43 4.73
CA GLN A 145 -1.66 -13.69 3.98
C GLN A 145 -0.27 -13.87 3.34
N ARG A 146 0.29 -12.79 2.77
CA ARG A 146 1.63 -12.81 2.19
C ARG A 146 2.71 -13.09 3.24
N LEU A 147 2.60 -12.49 4.43
CA LEU A 147 3.54 -12.71 5.53
C LEU A 147 3.40 -14.11 6.11
N GLU A 148 2.18 -14.62 6.27
CA GLU A 148 1.93 -16.01 6.71
C GLU A 148 2.56 -17.02 5.75
N ALA A 149 2.41 -16.82 4.44
CA ALA A 149 3.05 -17.66 3.43
C ALA A 149 4.59 -17.61 3.50
N GLN A 150 5.17 -16.42 3.71
CA GLN A 150 6.63 -16.27 3.88
C GLN A 150 7.15 -16.97 5.15
N VAL A 151 6.41 -16.86 6.26
CA VAL A 151 6.77 -17.52 7.51
C VAL A 151 6.72 -19.03 7.36
N GLU A 152 5.71 -19.56 6.68
CA GLU A 152 5.60 -21.00 6.44
C GLU A 152 6.72 -21.49 5.51
N GLN A 153 7.01 -20.77 4.43
CA GLN A 153 8.14 -21.10 3.55
C GLN A 153 9.47 -21.10 4.32
N ALA A 154 9.75 -20.05 5.11
CA ALA A 154 10.98 -19.96 5.90
C ALA A 154 11.09 -21.10 6.93
N ARG A 155 9.96 -21.55 7.51
CA ARG A 155 9.94 -22.72 8.40
C ARG A 155 10.26 -24.00 7.67
N GLN A 156 9.73 -24.19 6.46
CA GLN A 156 10.01 -25.35 5.62
C GLN A 156 11.48 -25.37 5.19
N ASP A 157 12.01 -24.25 4.73
CA ASP A 157 13.42 -24.11 4.34
C ASP A 157 14.34 -24.41 5.52
N ARG A 158 14.04 -23.86 6.72
CA ARG A 158 14.81 -24.13 7.94
C ARG A 158 14.76 -25.62 8.32
N ARG A 159 13.61 -26.29 8.17
CA ARG A 159 13.49 -27.73 8.45
C ARG A 159 14.31 -28.54 7.46
N ALA A 160 14.27 -28.20 6.16
CA ALA A 160 15.06 -28.84 5.13
C ALA A 160 16.57 -28.68 5.38
N GLN A 161 17.02 -27.45 5.66
CA GLN A 161 18.42 -27.16 6.02
C GLN A 161 18.87 -27.93 7.26
N ALA A 162 18.04 -27.99 8.31
CA ALA A 162 18.35 -28.76 9.51
C ALA A 162 18.47 -30.26 9.22
N GLN A 163 17.68 -30.79 8.28
CA GLN A 163 17.77 -32.20 7.88
C GLN A 163 19.05 -32.47 7.09
N LEU A 164 19.41 -31.60 6.14
CA LEU A 164 20.66 -31.71 5.38
C LEU A 164 21.88 -31.66 6.30
N ALA A 165 21.95 -30.67 7.19
CA ALA A 165 23.05 -30.52 8.14
C ALA A 165 23.20 -31.74 9.07
N ARG A 166 22.10 -32.43 9.42
CA ARG A 166 22.15 -33.68 10.20
C ARG A 166 22.75 -34.83 9.40
N THR A 167 22.38 -34.97 8.13
CA THR A 167 22.94 -35.98 7.23
C THR A 167 24.44 -35.75 7.04
N GLU A 168 24.85 -34.52 6.70
CA GLU A 168 26.25 -34.14 6.53
C GLU A 168 27.08 -34.39 7.80
N LEU A 169 26.52 -34.07 8.98
CA LEU A 169 27.19 -34.34 10.26
C LEU A 169 27.35 -35.85 10.53
N ALA A 170 26.36 -36.67 10.14
CA ALA A 170 26.45 -38.12 10.29
C ALA A 170 27.52 -38.72 9.36
N GLU A 171 27.58 -38.26 8.12
CA GLU A 171 28.60 -38.65 7.13
C GLU A 171 30.00 -38.26 7.61
N ALA A 172 30.21 -37.00 7.99
CA ALA A 172 31.50 -36.52 8.50
C ALA A 172 31.98 -37.30 9.75
N ARG A 173 31.05 -37.72 10.62
CA ARG A 173 31.38 -38.59 11.78
C ARG A 173 31.82 -39.98 11.35
N SER A 174 31.11 -40.58 10.39
CA SER A 174 31.49 -41.89 9.84
C SER A 174 32.86 -41.86 9.17
N GLU A 175 33.14 -40.81 8.39
CA GLU A 175 34.44 -40.57 7.76
C GLU A 175 35.55 -40.39 8.79
N LEU A 176 35.31 -39.61 9.85
CA LEU A 176 36.26 -39.43 10.95
C LEU A 176 36.58 -40.77 11.64
N ASP A 177 35.57 -41.61 11.89
CA ASP A 177 35.77 -42.92 12.52
C ASP A 177 36.47 -43.91 11.58
N ALA A 178 36.22 -43.85 10.28
CA ALA A 178 36.97 -44.61 9.27
C ALA A 178 38.44 -44.18 9.22
N ALA A 179 38.71 -42.88 9.15
CA ALA A 179 40.06 -42.32 9.15
C ALA A 179 40.83 -42.68 10.43
N ARG A 180 40.18 -42.62 11.60
CA ARG A 180 40.77 -43.05 12.89
C ARG A 180 41.15 -44.53 12.88
N ARG A 181 40.32 -45.40 12.30
CA ARG A 181 40.64 -46.84 12.16
C ARG A 181 41.84 -47.05 11.24
N GLN A 182 41.87 -46.37 10.09
CA GLN A 182 43.00 -46.43 9.15
C GLN A 182 44.31 -45.94 9.80
N VAL A 183 44.29 -44.83 10.53
CA VAL A 183 45.48 -44.32 11.24
C VAL A 183 46.01 -45.34 12.25
N ARG A 184 45.12 -45.98 13.03
CA ARG A 184 45.50 -47.03 13.98
C ARG A 184 46.12 -48.24 13.26
N GLU A 185 45.51 -48.68 12.18
CA GLU A 185 46.00 -49.80 11.37
C GLU A 185 47.38 -49.49 10.77
N LEU A 186 47.55 -48.33 10.14
CA LEU A 186 48.83 -47.89 9.58
C LEU A 186 49.90 -47.74 10.66
N THR A 187 49.53 -47.27 11.85
CA THR A 187 50.46 -47.19 13.00
C THR A 187 50.95 -48.57 13.43
N VAL A 188 50.06 -49.56 13.52
CA VAL A 188 50.44 -50.95 13.85
C VAL A 188 51.33 -51.53 12.76
N ARG A 189 50.96 -51.38 11.49
CA ARG A 189 51.75 -51.85 10.34
C ARG A 189 53.15 -51.23 10.32
N LEU A 190 53.24 -49.91 10.59
CA LEU A 190 54.51 -49.20 10.69
C LEU A 190 55.41 -49.81 11.78
N ARG A 191 54.87 -50.00 13.00
CA ARG A 191 55.63 -50.60 14.11
C ARG A 191 56.12 -52.01 13.78
N THR A 192 55.26 -52.86 13.22
CA THR A 192 55.66 -54.21 12.82
C THR A 192 56.74 -54.20 11.72
N ALA A 193 56.65 -53.27 10.77
CA ALA A 193 57.67 -53.10 9.73
C ALA A 193 59.00 -52.60 10.29
N GLU A 194 58.96 -51.68 11.26
CA GLU A 194 60.15 -51.19 11.99
C GLU A 194 60.82 -52.33 12.77
N GLU A 195 60.05 -53.13 13.52
CA GLU A 195 60.56 -54.30 14.25
C GLU A 195 61.19 -55.36 13.34
N ALA A 196 60.55 -55.65 12.20
CA ALA A 196 61.07 -56.59 11.20
C ALA A 196 62.36 -56.07 10.54
N ALA A 197 62.41 -54.77 10.22
CA ALA A 197 63.61 -54.13 9.68
C ALA A 197 64.78 -54.19 10.67
N GLU A 198 64.51 -54.00 11.96
CA GLU A 198 65.54 -54.05 13.00
C GLU A 198 66.06 -55.47 13.24
N THR A 199 65.18 -56.46 13.18
CA THR A 199 65.56 -57.88 13.21
C THR A 199 66.48 -58.22 12.03
N ALA A 200 66.09 -57.86 10.81
CA ALA A 200 66.88 -58.10 9.60
C ALA A 200 68.25 -57.40 9.64
N ARG A 201 68.31 -56.17 10.17
CA ARG A 201 69.59 -55.45 10.39
C ARG A 201 70.48 -56.18 11.39
N GLY A 202 69.90 -56.70 12.48
CA GLY A 202 70.60 -57.49 13.48
C GLY A 202 71.22 -58.76 12.89
N GLU A 203 70.45 -59.51 12.11
CA GLU A 203 70.90 -60.72 11.41
C GLU A 203 72.03 -60.41 10.41
N LEU A 204 71.88 -59.38 9.58
CA LEU A 204 72.93 -58.91 8.66
C LEU A 204 74.23 -58.54 9.38
N ALA A 205 74.14 -57.86 10.53
CA ALA A 205 75.31 -57.53 11.34
C ALA A 205 75.98 -58.80 11.91
N GLN A 206 75.20 -59.81 12.27
CA GLN A 206 75.72 -61.08 12.77
C GLN A 206 76.44 -61.87 11.67
N LEU A 207 75.85 -61.97 10.47
CA LEU A 207 76.48 -62.60 9.30
C LEU A 207 77.79 -61.92 8.93
N ARG A 208 77.83 -60.57 8.93
CA ARG A 208 79.07 -59.82 8.66
C ARG A 208 80.17 -60.13 9.68
N ARG A 209 79.83 -60.22 10.97
CA ARG A 209 80.80 -60.59 12.03
C ARG A 209 81.34 -62.01 11.85
N GLN A 210 80.52 -62.93 11.36
CA GLN A 210 80.93 -64.30 11.08
C GLN A 210 81.84 -64.39 9.85
N ALA A 211 81.58 -63.62 8.81
CA ALA A 211 82.42 -63.58 7.60
C ALA A 211 83.78 -62.88 7.82
N SER A 212 83.93 -62.09 8.88
CA SER A 212 85.18 -61.41 9.26
C SER A 212 86.04 -62.18 10.28
N ARG A 213 85.62 -63.37 10.70
CA ARG A 213 86.38 -64.30 11.57
C ARG A 213 87.05 -65.36 10.72
#